data_AF-B6K0P8-F1
#
_entry.id   AF-B6K0P8-F1
#
_cell.length_a   1.000
_cell.length_b   1.000
_cell.length_c   1.000
_cell.angle_alpha   90.00
_cell.angle_beta   90.00
_cell.angle_gamma   90.00
#
_symmetry.space_group_name_H-M   'P 1'
#
loop_
_entity.id
_entity.type
_entity.pdbx_description
1 polymer ?
#
loop_
_entity_poly.entity_id
_entity_poly.type
_entity_poly.pdbx_seq_one_letter_code
_entity_poly.pdbx_strand_id
1 'polypeptide(L)'
;METSELWSFLDKTVETCVGHQQQHDRGIVESMAISKKRKNSSEPELRFREPSSASNGLKRTASLDVGSSMTSKINVGSRSLVRSNSATYELSRSYIEEKPSANAADIQQNTSYKDELSATETEDDDDELQMKSIHELRLSGEKQRIMDEIEYLVDGVSQSRSPLAAYSSLLEICTHLDNTMFRLCLKSNTETFFRVFKTIISKDLLRSFFQLHILASISSEVECVKALIDLHGTNILTLLRTTLSTDGDALASFLKEQKLSKNMQSAVHAFIKQMPALLGLKNMDEEIKNPSFLASLTLFRLLLNGLHFTTDVQNLLNKAVGVTFAKPTVCEFLVFLLCDAIEHVDCMGLGEKGLRSICAFLSRTIVGTLDEESSRLCIRVLQLLIQITDTESALHPVDMIVASGVPRSLFLLLQKVHSCSELNDYDSDLLAMVLGLLLDVCEDSSSFAKAICDTKCNDQTYLSILQNFYKISKDQPVLEGYSAAVLSLVYVHGEIHDHEDINRNMLVQTLEDFVEFHKNLEHELSSFGANELAVLSVLRRLIHLLQEKEVKSPDPSKDCSSSSYNS
;
A
#
# COMPACT_ATOMS: atom_id res chain seq x y z
N MET A 1 -4.47 -13.02 11.38
CA MET A 1 -4.75 -13.61 10.07
C MET A 1 -5.43 -14.92 10.39
N GLU A 2 -6.68 -15.07 9.97
CA GLU A 2 -7.32 -16.39 10.06
C GLU A 2 -6.66 -17.27 9.01
N THR A 3 -6.42 -18.54 9.31
CA THR A 3 -5.72 -19.48 8.40
C THR A 3 -6.36 -19.49 6.99
N SER A 4 -7.67 -19.26 6.89
CA SER A 4 -8.40 -19.14 5.61
C SER A 4 -7.90 -18.01 4.69
N GLU A 5 -7.45 -16.88 5.23
CA GLU A 5 -6.92 -15.75 4.44
C GLU A 5 -5.56 -16.08 3.82
N LEU A 6 -4.73 -16.88 4.51
CA LEU A 6 -3.43 -17.34 3.99
C LEU A 6 -3.64 -18.28 2.81
N TRP A 7 -4.57 -19.23 2.95
CA TRP A 7 -4.89 -20.22 1.93
C TRP A 7 -5.47 -19.57 0.68
N SER A 8 -6.46 -18.70 0.86
CA SER A 8 -7.04 -17.95 -0.26
C SER A 8 -6.00 -17.09 -1.00
N PHE A 9 -4.97 -16.60 -0.32
CA PHE A 9 -3.89 -15.85 -0.94
C PHE A 9 -2.97 -16.75 -1.76
N LEU A 10 -2.44 -17.83 -1.17
CA LEU A 10 -1.54 -18.78 -1.85
C LEU A 10 -2.22 -19.43 -3.06
N ASP A 11 -3.50 -19.76 -2.96
CA ASP A 11 -4.24 -20.38 -4.07
C ASP A 11 -4.43 -19.43 -5.26
N LYS A 12 -4.71 -18.14 -4.99
CA LYS A 12 -4.88 -17.11 -6.02
C LYS A 12 -3.57 -16.80 -6.76
N THR A 13 -2.45 -16.90 -6.05
CA THR A 13 -1.10 -16.79 -6.61
C THR A 13 -0.86 -17.90 -7.64
N VAL A 14 -1.12 -19.16 -7.28
CA VAL A 14 -0.88 -20.27 -8.21
C VAL A 14 -1.87 -20.27 -9.38
N GLU A 15 -3.12 -19.80 -9.20
CA GLU A 15 -4.14 -19.70 -10.28
C GLU A 15 -3.64 -18.87 -11.46
N THR A 16 -2.88 -17.83 -11.18
CA THR A 16 -2.32 -16.95 -12.19
C THR A 16 -1.23 -17.72 -12.97
N CYS A 17 -0.27 -18.36 -12.30
CA CYS A 17 0.84 -19.10 -12.94
C CYS A 17 0.38 -20.21 -13.92
N VAL A 18 -0.68 -20.95 -13.58
CA VAL A 18 -1.15 -22.11 -14.36
C VAL A 18 -1.93 -21.70 -15.61
N GLY A 19 -2.68 -20.60 -15.54
CA GLY A 19 -3.37 -20.03 -16.70
C GLY A 19 -2.40 -19.66 -17.83
N HIS A 20 -1.18 -19.26 -17.47
CA HIS A 20 -0.19 -18.68 -18.39
C HIS A 20 0.68 -19.72 -19.09
N GLN A 21 1.00 -20.85 -18.44
CA GLN A 21 1.69 -21.95 -19.12
C GLN A 21 0.81 -22.60 -20.20
N GLN A 22 -0.51 -22.70 -19.98
CA GLN A 22 -1.44 -23.16 -21.02
C GLN A 22 -1.57 -22.19 -22.19
N GLN A 23 -1.42 -20.88 -21.96
CA GLN A 23 -1.37 -19.87 -23.04
C GLN A 23 -0.02 -19.86 -23.77
N HIS A 24 1.10 -20.07 -23.07
CA HIS A 24 2.43 -20.17 -23.66
C HIS A 24 2.57 -21.45 -24.52
N ASP A 25 2.08 -22.59 -24.04
CA ASP A 25 2.07 -23.84 -24.83
C ASP A 25 1.10 -23.76 -26.02
N ARG A 26 -0.04 -23.07 -25.89
CA ARG A 26 -0.91 -22.74 -27.03
C ARG A 26 -0.26 -21.76 -28.01
N GLY A 27 0.48 -20.76 -27.53
CA GLY A 27 1.20 -19.78 -28.33
C GLY A 27 2.38 -20.38 -29.11
N ILE A 28 3.07 -21.38 -28.56
CA ILE A 28 4.11 -22.14 -29.28
C ILE A 28 3.47 -23.00 -30.39
N VAL A 29 2.32 -23.63 -30.14
CA VAL A 29 1.61 -24.41 -31.15
C VAL A 29 1.02 -23.51 -32.25
N GLU A 30 0.47 -22.34 -31.91
CA GLU A 30 -0.06 -21.37 -32.88
C GLU A 30 1.03 -20.63 -33.65
N SER A 31 2.17 -20.29 -33.03
CA SER A 31 3.30 -19.66 -33.74
C SER A 31 4.00 -20.64 -34.72
N MET A 32 4.01 -21.94 -34.42
CA MET A 32 4.37 -22.99 -35.38
C MET A 32 3.34 -23.14 -36.51
N ALA A 33 2.05 -22.96 -36.23
CA ALA A 33 0.99 -23.00 -37.25
C ALA A 33 0.99 -21.75 -38.16
N ILE A 34 1.30 -20.57 -37.61
CA ILE A 34 1.36 -19.28 -38.33
C ILE A 34 2.64 -19.18 -39.17
N SER A 35 3.77 -19.75 -38.71
CA SER A 35 5.01 -19.82 -39.49
C SER A 35 4.91 -20.70 -40.74
N LYS A 36 3.96 -21.66 -40.78
CA LYS A 36 3.64 -22.43 -42.01
C LYS A 36 2.72 -21.67 -42.99
N LYS A 37 2.06 -20.59 -42.57
CA LYS A 37 1.11 -19.82 -43.39
C LYS A 37 1.68 -18.51 -43.96
N ARG A 38 2.86 -18.06 -43.51
CA ARG A 38 3.48 -16.78 -43.89
C ARG A 38 4.49 -16.84 -45.06
N LYS A 39 4.34 -17.80 -45.99
CA LYS A 39 5.19 -17.85 -47.21
C LYS A 39 4.57 -17.22 -48.46
N ASN A 40 3.33 -16.73 -48.41
CA ASN A 40 2.66 -16.10 -49.55
C ASN A 40 1.81 -14.90 -49.11
N SER A 41 2.38 -13.69 -49.12
CA SER A 41 1.66 -12.45 -49.50
C SER A 41 2.60 -11.26 -49.40
N SER A 42 2.82 -10.64 -50.55
CA SER A 42 3.49 -9.36 -50.74
C SER A 42 2.57 -8.20 -50.35
N GLU A 43 3.14 -7.20 -49.68
CA GLU A 43 2.57 -5.89 -49.34
C GLU A 43 1.97 -5.12 -50.53
N PRO A 44 1.20 -4.06 -50.23
CA PRO A 44 1.75 -2.74 -50.51
C PRO A 44 1.55 -1.68 -49.41
N GLU A 45 2.54 -0.78 -49.34
CA GLU A 45 2.62 0.43 -48.52
C GLU A 45 1.48 1.44 -48.78
N LEU A 46 0.96 2.05 -47.72
CA LEU A 46 0.15 3.27 -47.79
C LEU A 46 0.65 4.31 -46.77
N ARG A 47 1.32 5.32 -47.30
CA ARG A 47 1.68 6.57 -46.61
C ARG A 47 0.42 7.40 -46.35
N PHE A 48 0.27 7.94 -45.14
CA PHE A 48 -0.59 9.09 -44.90
C PHE A 48 0.12 10.20 -44.13
N ARG A 49 -0.35 11.41 -44.43
CA ARG A 49 0.28 12.71 -44.41
C ARG A 49 -0.27 13.51 -43.21
N GLU A 50 0.59 14.23 -42.51
CA GLU A 50 0.21 15.22 -41.49
C GLU A 50 -0.58 16.39 -42.09
N PRO A 51 -1.39 17.07 -41.26
CA PRO A 51 -1.58 18.50 -41.43
C PRO A 51 -1.23 19.29 -40.16
N SER A 52 -0.30 20.22 -40.36
CA SER A 52 -0.08 21.43 -39.58
C SER A 52 -1.28 22.38 -39.60
N SER A 53 -1.59 23.02 -38.49
CA SER A 53 -2.23 24.35 -38.51
C SER A 53 -1.92 25.16 -37.25
N ALA A 54 -1.27 26.30 -37.48
CA ALA A 54 -1.04 27.38 -36.53
C ALA A 54 -2.29 28.26 -36.35
N SER A 55 -2.44 28.88 -35.18
CA SER A 55 -3.11 30.18 -35.07
C SER A 55 -2.67 30.96 -33.82
N ASN A 56 -2.21 32.18 -34.09
CA ASN A 56 -2.11 33.36 -33.21
C ASN A 56 -3.37 33.49 -32.32
N GLY A 57 -3.35 33.93 -31.06
CA GLY A 57 -2.67 35.06 -30.46
C GLY A 57 -3.74 36.06 -30.01
N LEU A 58 -3.79 36.44 -28.72
CA LEU A 58 -4.37 37.72 -28.30
C LEU A 58 -3.94 38.10 -26.87
N LYS A 59 -3.14 39.16 -26.79
CA LYS A 59 -2.83 39.91 -25.58
C LYS A 59 -4.04 40.76 -25.19
N ARG A 60 -4.39 40.82 -23.91
CA ARG A 60 -5.05 42.00 -23.31
C ARG A 60 -4.50 42.28 -21.92
N THR A 61 -3.84 43.43 -21.84
CA THR A 61 -3.53 44.21 -20.65
C THR A 61 -4.76 44.99 -20.21
N ALA A 62 -5.06 45.03 -18.91
CA ALA A 62 -5.79 46.14 -18.31
C ALA A 62 -5.40 46.26 -16.83
N SER A 63 -4.67 47.34 -16.56
CA SER A 63 -4.46 47.93 -15.24
C SER A 63 -5.77 48.52 -14.70
N LEU A 64 -6.02 48.40 -13.41
CA LEU A 64 -6.81 49.38 -12.68
C LEU A 64 -6.26 49.54 -11.26
N ASP A 65 -5.99 50.80 -10.98
CA ASP A 65 -5.27 51.39 -9.88
C ASP A 65 -6.32 52.19 -9.08
N VAL A 66 -6.62 51.82 -7.84
CA VAL A 66 -7.45 52.62 -6.93
C VAL A 66 -7.03 52.38 -5.48
N GLY A 67 -6.48 53.42 -4.86
CA GLY A 67 -7.08 53.95 -3.63
C GLY A 67 -6.43 53.57 -2.30
N SER A 68 -5.49 54.40 -1.88
CA SER A 68 -4.97 54.59 -0.52
C SER A 68 -6.04 54.82 0.57
N SER A 69 -5.59 54.55 1.81
CA SER A 69 -5.85 55.34 3.04
C SER A 69 -6.98 54.87 3.96
N MET A 70 -6.62 54.35 5.14
CA MET A 70 -6.67 55.13 6.39
C MET A 70 -6.18 54.30 7.58
N THR A 71 -5.12 54.81 8.19
CA THR A 71 -4.61 54.43 9.50
C THR A 71 -5.44 55.07 10.61
N SER A 72 -5.90 54.31 11.60
CA SER A 72 -6.30 54.86 12.89
C SER A 72 -5.63 54.09 14.04
N LYS A 73 -4.62 54.73 14.61
CA LYS A 73 -4.09 54.45 15.95
C LYS A 73 -5.07 55.04 16.96
N ILE A 74 -5.53 54.24 17.92
CA ILE A 74 -5.94 54.77 19.24
C ILE A 74 -5.29 53.91 20.32
N ASN A 75 -4.73 54.63 21.28
CA ASN A 75 -3.81 54.21 22.33
C ASN A 75 -4.51 54.42 23.69
N VAL A 76 -4.30 53.50 24.62
CA VAL A 76 -4.21 53.67 26.10
C VAL A 76 -5.44 54.20 26.88
N GLY A 77 -5.84 53.41 27.90
CA GLY A 77 -5.89 53.95 29.26
C GLY A 77 -7.14 53.67 30.13
N SER A 78 -6.95 52.78 31.12
CA SER A 78 -7.37 52.92 32.53
C SER A 78 -8.85 52.77 32.97
N ARG A 79 -9.07 51.64 33.67
CA ARG A 79 -9.81 51.46 34.94
C ARG A 79 -11.00 52.38 35.26
N SER A 80 -12.19 51.79 35.41
CA SER A 80 -13.09 52.11 36.53
C SER A 80 -14.13 51.00 36.76
N LEU A 81 -14.24 50.58 38.03
CA LEU A 81 -15.27 49.72 38.60
C LEU A 81 -16.61 50.48 38.66
N VAL A 82 -17.66 49.99 38.00
CA VAL A 82 -19.05 50.21 38.44
C VAL A 82 -19.90 48.98 38.08
N ARG A 83 -20.39 48.30 39.13
CA ARG A 83 -21.49 47.35 39.11
C ARG A 83 -22.75 48.01 38.53
N SER A 84 -23.41 47.39 37.58
CA SER A 84 -24.82 47.64 37.30
C SER A 84 -25.48 46.38 36.78
N ASN A 85 -26.44 45.89 37.55
CA ASN A 85 -27.31 44.77 37.26
C ASN A 85 -28.06 44.99 35.95
N SER A 86 -27.98 44.02 35.03
CA SER A 86 -28.91 43.89 33.90
C SER A 86 -29.46 42.45 33.89
N ALA A 87 -30.43 42.22 34.78
CA ALA A 87 -31.40 41.14 34.60
C ALA A 87 -32.37 41.63 33.51
N THR A 88 -32.20 41.16 32.27
CA THR A 88 -33.01 41.63 31.13
C THR A 88 -33.42 40.49 30.19
N TYR A 89 -33.63 39.28 30.71
CA TYR A 89 -34.13 38.15 29.90
C TYR A 89 -35.07 37.18 30.64
N GLU A 90 -35.52 37.49 31.86
CA GLU A 90 -36.26 36.52 32.69
C GLU A 90 -37.80 36.64 32.60
N LEU A 91 -38.34 37.66 31.93
CA LEU A 91 -39.78 38.00 32.01
C LEU A 91 -40.59 37.86 30.71
N SER A 92 -40.05 37.19 29.68
CA SER A 92 -40.79 36.94 28.44
C SER A 92 -40.63 35.51 27.91
N ARG A 93 -40.66 34.52 28.82
CA ARG A 93 -41.04 33.16 28.44
C ARG A 93 -42.55 33.06 28.52
N SER A 94 -43.20 33.14 27.37
CA SER A 94 -44.57 32.67 27.19
C SER A 94 -44.57 31.16 27.43
N TYR A 95 -44.91 30.75 28.65
CA TYR A 95 -45.33 29.38 28.92
C TYR A 95 -46.62 29.14 28.13
N ILE A 96 -46.52 28.43 27.01
CA ILE A 96 -47.68 27.72 26.46
C ILE A 96 -47.90 26.56 27.42
N GLU A 97 -48.98 26.67 28.18
CA GLU A 97 -49.44 25.65 29.12
C GLU A 97 -49.91 24.43 28.31
N GLU A 98 -49.04 23.43 28.16
CA GLU A 98 -49.40 22.15 27.55
C GLU A 98 -50.44 21.47 28.44
N LYS A 99 -51.69 21.38 27.94
CA LYS A 99 -52.73 20.59 28.59
C LYS A 99 -52.31 19.11 28.57
N PRO A 100 -52.36 18.39 29.69
CA PRO A 100 -52.08 16.97 29.69
C PRO A 100 -53.20 16.25 28.92
N SER A 101 -52.85 15.75 27.74
CA SER A 101 -53.65 14.78 27.00
C SER A 101 -53.67 13.49 27.82
N ALA A 102 -54.73 13.33 28.62
CA ALA A 102 -55.08 12.06 29.25
C ALA A 102 -55.51 11.09 28.14
N ASN A 103 -54.54 10.37 27.56
CA ASN A 103 -54.65 9.06 26.90
C ASN A 103 -53.32 8.71 26.24
N ALA A 104 -52.38 8.19 27.03
CA ALA A 104 -51.22 7.46 26.54
C ALA A 104 -50.78 6.45 27.62
N ALA A 105 -51.66 5.51 27.91
CA ALA A 105 -51.23 4.21 28.46
C ALA A 105 -50.89 3.32 27.26
N ASP A 106 -49.79 2.57 27.39
CA ASP A 106 -49.27 1.54 26.49
C ASP A 106 -48.65 1.97 25.15
N ILE A 107 -47.40 2.46 25.20
CA ILE A 107 -46.34 1.98 24.29
C ILE A 107 -45.03 1.89 25.08
N GLN A 108 -44.79 0.74 25.70
CA GLN A 108 -43.43 0.28 26.02
C GLN A 108 -42.87 -0.43 24.78
N GLN A 109 -42.00 0.22 24.01
CA GLN A 109 -41.06 -0.52 23.17
C GLN A 109 -39.69 0.16 23.13
N ASN A 110 -38.68 -0.68 23.36
CA ASN A 110 -37.25 -0.43 23.23
C ASN A 110 -36.91 0.27 21.91
N THR A 111 -36.20 1.39 21.99
CA THR A 111 -35.33 1.85 20.90
C THR A 111 -33.94 2.11 21.44
N SER A 112 -33.09 1.12 21.21
CA SER A 112 -31.64 1.19 21.24
C SER A 112 -31.17 2.30 20.29
N TYR A 113 -30.46 3.30 20.82
CA TYR A 113 -29.66 4.23 20.03
C TYR A 113 -28.52 3.46 19.35
N LYS A 114 -28.72 3.01 18.12
CA LYS A 114 -27.66 2.62 17.20
C LYS A 114 -27.98 3.16 15.80
N ASP A 115 -27.12 4.07 15.37
CA ASP A 115 -26.51 4.06 14.04
C ASP A 115 -27.45 4.13 12.83
N GLU A 116 -27.97 5.32 12.54
CA GLU A 116 -28.51 5.68 11.22
C GLU A 116 -27.98 7.08 10.82
N LEU A 117 -26.73 7.12 10.35
CA LEU A 117 -26.20 8.19 9.49
C LEU A 117 -25.91 7.57 8.12
N SER A 118 -26.97 7.11 7.47
CA SER A 118 -26.99 6.63 6.10
C SER A 118 -28.35 6.98 5.51
N ALA A 119 -28.62 8.28 5.41
CA ALA A 119 -29.72 8.78 4.60
C ALA A 119 -29.15 9.12 3.23
N THR A 120 -29.27 8.17 2.31
CA THR A 120 -29.26 8.44 0.86
C THR A 120 -30.30 9.50 0.56
N GLU A 121 -29.84 10.66 0.09
CA GLU A 121 -30.64 11.73 -0.47
C GLU A 121 -31.34 11.22 -1.74
N THR A 122 -32.53 10.62 -1.58
CA THR A 122 -33.52 10.56 -2.66
C THR A 122 -34.34 11.84 -2.55
N GLU A 123 -34.06 12.76 -3.47
CA GLU A 123 -34.86 13.96 -3.74
C GLU A 123 -36.29 13.55 -4.15
N ASP A 124 -37.19 13.43 -3.18
CA ASP A 124 -38.64 13.50 -3.40
C ASP A 124 -39.11 14.89 -2.95
N ASP A 125 -39.46 15.73 -3.93
CA ASP A 125 -39.86 17.14 -3.85
C ASP A 125 -41.25 17.39 -3.17
N ASP A 126 -41.58 16.68 -2.10
CA ASP A 126 -42.86 16.84 -1.36
C ASP A 126 -42.68 17.34 0.10
N ASP A 127 -41.53 17.92 0.42
CA ASP A 127 -41.18 18.43 1.77
C ASP A 127 -41.45 19.94 2.00
N GLU A 128 -42.32 20.58 1.20
CA GLU A 128 -42.53 22.04 1.23
C GLU A 128 -43.12 22.61 2.54
N LEU A 129 -43.52 21.79 3.52
CA LEU A 129 -44.13 22.26 4.79
C LEU A 129 -43.63 21.59 6.07
N GLN A 130 -42.53 20.83 6.04
CA GLN A 130 -41.96 20.31 7.29
C GLN A 130 -41.17 21.39 8.03
N MET A 131 -41.78 21.94 9.08
CA MET A 131 -41.12 22.88 9.99
C MET A 131 -39.90 22.19 10.61
N LYS A 132 -38.69 22.60 10.20
CA LYS A 132 -37.43 22.09 10.74
C LYS A 132 -37.44 22.10 12.26
N SER A 133 -37.04 20.99 12.87
CA SER A 133 -36.93 20.88 14.33
C SER A 133 -35.94 21.92 14.86
N ILE A 134 -36.16 22.43 16.07
CA ILE A 134 -35.22 23.36 16.74
C ILE A 134 -33.80 22.78 16.79
N HIS A 135 -33.67 21.45 16.93
CA HIS A 135 -32.37 20.77 16.93
C HIS A 135 -31.70 20.85 15.55
N GLU A 136 -32.46 20.72 14.47
CA GLU A 136 -31.97 20.85 13.10
C GLU A 136 -31.56 22.29 12.78
N LEU A 137 -32.34 23.28 13.23
CA LEU A 137 -31.99 24.69 13.09
C LEU A 137 -30.70 25.04 13.84
N ARG A 138 -30.49 24.48 15.04
CA ARG A 138 -29.24 24.64 15.79
C ARG A 138 -28.06 24.00 15.08
N LEU A 139 -28.24 22.80 14.56
CA LEU A 139 -27.20 22.09 13.79
C LEU A 139 -26.84 22.86 12.51
N SER A 140 -27.85 23.38 11.80
CA SER A 140 -27.66 24.20 10.60
C SER A 140 -26.91 25.50 10.91
N GLY A 141 -27.25 26.16 12.02
CA GLY A 141 -26.55 27.36 12.48
C GLY A 141 -25.09 27.09 12.83
N GLU A 142 -24.79 25.98 13.51
CA GLU A 142 -23.41 25.58 13.81
C GLU A 142 -22.64 25.19 12.54
N LYS A 143 -23.28 24.47 11.61
CA LYS A 143 -22.70 24.14 10.30
C LYS A 143 -22.33 25.41 9.54
N GLN A 144 -23.21 26.41 9.48
CA GLN A 144 -22.93 27.68 8.81
C GLN A 144 -21.75 28.42 9.47
N ARG A 145 -21.71 28.46 10.80
CA ARG A 145 -20.59 29.07 11.53
C ARG A 145 -19.26 28.42 11.19
N ILE A 146 -19.22 27.09 11.14
CA ILE A 146 -18.02 26.33 10.76
C ILE A 146 -17.64 26.62 9.30
N MET A 147 -18.61 26.72 8.40
CA MET A 147 -18.37 27.06 7.00
C MET A 147 -17.78 28.46 6.82
N ASP A 148 -18.30 29.45 7.54
CA ASP A 148 -17.78 30.82 7.55
C ASP A 148 -16.34 30.86 8.09
N GLU A 149 -16.06 30.06 9.13
CA GLU A 149 -14.72 29.89 9.69
C GLU A 149 -13.77 29.24 8.67
N ILE A 150 -14.19 28.16 7.99
CA ILE A 150 -13.40 27.52 6.93
C ILE A 150 -13.07 28.51 5.81
N GLU A 151 -14.06 29.28 5.34
CA GLU A 151 -13.86 30.29 4.30
C GLU A 151 -12.83 31.34 4.72
N TYR A 152 -12.95 31.86 5.94
CA TYR A 152 -12.00 32.81 6.52
C TYR A 152 -10.58 32.23 6.59
N LEU A 153 -10.43 30.99 7.06
CA LEU A 153 -9.13 30.34 7.19
C LEU A 153 -8.50 30.10 5.80
N VAL A 154 -9.26 29.57 4.85
CA VAL A 154 -8.78 29.31 3.48
C VAL A 154 -8.38 30.60 2.76
N ASP A 155 -9.13 31.69 2.94
CA ASP A 155 -8.77 33.00 2.41
C ASP A 155 -7.49 33.53 3.04
N GLY A 156 -7.28 33.28 4.33
CA GLY A 156 -6.01 33.53 5.02
C GLY A 156 -4.81 32.78 4.40
N VAL A 157 -5.03 31.60 3.83
CA VAL A 157 -3.99 30.84 3.11
C VAL A 157 -3.76 31.35 1.69
N SER A 158 -4.84 31.70 0.99
CA SER A 158 -4.84 31.95 -0.46
C SER A 158 -4.56 33.41 -0.81
N GLN A 159 -5.08 34.34 -0.02
CA GLN A 159 -5.06 35.78 -0.32
C GLN A 159 -4.03 36.54 0.52
N SER A 160 -3.46 35.89 1.55
CA SER A 160 -2.50 36.56 2.43
C SER A 160 -1.21 36.92 1.69
N ARG A 161 -0.85 38.20 1.78
CA ARG A 161 0.49 38.70 1.38
C ARG A 161 1.56 38.38 2.41
N SER A 162 1.19 37.99 3.63
CA SER A 162 2.08 37.72 4.75
C SER A 162 2.20 36.20 5.01
N PRO A 163 3.42 35.62 4.97
CA PRO A 163 3.63 34.21 5.31
C PRO A 163 3.12 33.86 6.71
N LEU A 164 3.29 34.76 7.68
CA LEU A 164 2.84 34.54 9.06
C LEU A 164 1.34 34.33 9.18
N ALA A 165 0.53 35.10 8.45
CA ALA A 165 -0.92 34.93 8.48
C ALA A 165 -1.33 33.62 7.80
N ALA A 166 -0.67 33.24 6.71
CA ALA A 166 -0.89 31.94 6.07
C ALA A 166 -0.50 30.78 7.00
N TYR A 167 0.59 30.90 7.77
CA TYR A 167 0.97 29.89 8.77
C TYR A 167 -0.07 29.77 9.89
N SER A 168 -0.57 30.89 10.41
CA SER A 168 -1.64 30.88 11.42
C SER A 168 -2.87 30.15 10.90
N SER A 169 -3.36 30.51 9.71
CA SER A 169 -4.55 29.88 9.13
C SER A 169 -4.34 28.41 8.83
N LEU A 170 -3.19 28.01 8.28
CA LEU A 170 -2.87 26.60 8.04
C LEU A 170 -2.78 25.80 9.34
N LEU A 171 -2.12 26.35 10.36
CA LEU A 171 -2.01 25.70 11.66
C LEU A 171 -3.40 25.52 12.29
N GLU A 172 -4.26 26.53 12.21
CA GLU A 172 -5.62 26.49 12.74
C GLU A 172 -6.48 25.45 12.01
N ILE A 173 -6.39 25.39 10.67
CA ILE A 173 -7.00 24.29 9.88
C ILE A 173 -6.49 22.94 10.40
N CYS A 174 -5.17 22.75 10.50
CA CYS A 174 -4.59 21.49 10.99
C CYS A 174 -5.11 21.10 12.38
N THR A 175 -5.26 22.05 13.29
CA THR A 175 -5.77 21.79 14.64
C THR A 175 -7.25 21.47 14.69
N HIS A 176 -8.04 21.86 13.68
CA HIS A 176 -9.47 21.56 13.60
C HIS A 176 -9.81 20.28 12.84
N LEU A 177 -8.83 19.62 12.20
CA LEU A 177 -9.08 18.39 11.42
C LEU A 177 -9.48 17.17 12.27
N ASP A 178 -9.27 17.22 13.59
CA ASP A 178 -9.75 16.21 14.53
C ASP A 178 -11.25 16.32 14.81
N ASN A 179 -11.82 17.52 14.63
CA ASN A 179 -13.24 17.78 14.78
C ASN A 179 -13.99 17.23 13.57
N THR A 180 -14.76 16.16 13.80
CA THR A 180 -15.57 15.48 12.78
C THR A 180 -16.47 16.45 12.01
N MET A 181 -17.12 17.41 12.68
CA MET A 181 -17.99 18.38 12.01
C MET A 181 -17.22 19.35 11.13
N PHE A 182 -16.06 19.84 11.59
CA PHE A 182 -15.19 20.69 10.79
C PHE A 182 -14.70 19.95 9.54
N ARG A 183 -14.22 18.72 9.71
CA ARG A 183 -13.76 17.88 8.59
C ARG A 183 -14.89 17.59 7.60
N LEU A 184 -16.11 17.30 8.07
CA LEU A 184 -17.27 17.12 7.19
C LEU A 184 -17.58 18.40 6.39
N CYS A 185 -17.66 19.56 7.05
CA CYS A 185 -17.93 20.84 6.40
C CYS A 185 -16.83 21.21 5.38
N LEU A 186 -15.56 20.97 5.72
CA LEU A 186 -14.41 21.21 4.85
C LEU A 186 -14.51 20.40 3.55
N LYS A 187 -14.92 19.13 3.64
CA LYS A 187 -15.09 18.25 2.48
C LYS A 187 -16.32 18.61 1.65
N SER A 188 -17.42 19.03 2.29
CA SER A 188 -18.63 19.44 1.58
C SER A 188 -18.45 20.70 0.73
N ASN A 189 -17.43 21.53 1.02
CA ASN A 189 -17.08 22.70 0.22
C ASN A 189 -15.73 22.50 -0.48
N THR A 190 -15.73 21.62 -1.48
CA THR A 190 -14.53 21.23 -2.23
C THR A 190 -13.85 22.42 -2.90
N GLU A 191 -14.58 23.36 -3.47
CA GLU A 191 -14.00 24.56 -4.10
C GLU A 191 -13.19 25.40 -3.09
N THR A 192 -13.77 25.67 -1.92
CA THR A 192 -13.06 26.37 -0.85
C THR A 192 -11.86 25.56 -0.39
N PHE A 193 -12.04 24.29 -0.06
CA PHE A 193 -10.95 23.45 0.42
C PHE A 193 -9.78 23.35 -0.59
N PHE A 194 -10.05 23.18 -1.88
CA PHE A 194 -9.02 23.02 -2.91
C PHE A 194 -8.14 24.27 -3.09
N ARG A 195 -8.64 25.47 -2.74
CA ARG A 195 -7.82 26.69 -2.73
C ARG A 195 -6.58 26.57 -1.83
N VAL A 196 -6.61 25.74 -0.78
CA VAL A 196 -5.43 25.45 0.07
C VAL A 196 -4.26 24.92 -0.75
N PHE A 197 -4.54 24.15 -1.82
CA PHE A 197 -3.54 23.50 -2.68
C PHE A 197 -3.33 24.19 -4.04
N LYS A 198 -4.05 25.30 -4.29
CA LYS A 198 -3.92 26.08 -5.53
C LYS A 198 -2.51 26.64 -5.76
N THR A 199 -1.80 26.96 -4.67
CA THR A 199 -0.43 27.47 -4.72
C THR A 199 0.48 26.71 -3.76
N ILE A 200 1.51 26.07 -4.32
CA ILE A 200 2.56 25.39 -3.55
C ILE A 200 3.85 26.19 -3.68
N ILE A 201 4.38 26.66 -2.56
CA ILE A 201 5.62 27.43 -2.51
C ILE A 201 6.73 26.48 -2.04
N SER A 202 7.43 25.86 -2.99
CA SER A 202 8.44 24.83 -2.74
C SER A 202 9.56 25.22 -1.77
N LYS A 203 9.82 26.52 -1.59
CA LYS A 203 10.86 27.04 -0.69
C LYS A 203 10.35 27.25 0.75
N ASP A 204 9.04 27.23 0.95
CA ASP A 204 8.40 27.44 2.24
C ASP A 204 8.10 26.08 2.87
N LEU A 205 9.07 25.62 3.67
CA LEU A 205 9.01 24.30 4.29
C LEU A 205 7.83 24.18 5.26
N LEU A 206 7.57 25.21 6.07
CA LEU A 206 6.51 25.15 7.08
C LEU A 206 5.12 25.15 6.44
N ARG A 207 4.91 25.97 5.39
CA ARG A 207 3.67 25.93 4.61
C ARG A 207 3.46 24.56 3.98
N SER A 208 4.49 24.02 3.33
CA SER A 208 4.45 22.70 2.69
C SER A 208 4.14 21.61 3.71
N PHE A 209 4.76 21.68 4.89
CA PHE A 209 4.51 20.74 5.99
C PHE A 209 3.05 20.75 6.45
N PHE A 210 2.44 21.92 6.66
CA PHE A 210 1.02 21.98 7.04
C PHE A 210 0.09 21.53 5.91
N GLN A 211 0.31 21.96 4.67
CA GLN A 211 -0.48 21.51 3.52
C GLN A 211 -0.41 19.98 3.39
N LEU A 212 0.76 19.40 3.60
CA LEU A 212 0.96 17.96 3.56
C LEU A 212 0.26 17.24 4.72
N HIS A 213 0.27 17.81 5.92
CA HIS A 213 -0.51 17.28 7.04
C HIS A 213 -2.02 17.28 6.72
N ILE A 214 -2.54 18.40 6.20
CA ILE A 214 -3.94 18.49 5.77
C ILE A 214 -4.26 17.37 4.76
N LEU A 215 -3.39 17.20 3.75
CA LEU A 215 -3.53 16.15 2.75
C LEU A 215 -3.46 14.73 3.34
N ALA A 216 -2.55 14.50 4.30
CA ALA A 216 -2.45 13.22 5.00
C ALA A 216 -3.72 12.90 5.81
N SER A 217 -4.31 13.90 6.45
CA SER A 217 -5.48 13.75 7.32
C SER A 217 -6.78 13.53 6.53
N ILE A 218 -6.87 14.05 5.30
CA ILE A 218 -8.02 13.80 4.41
C ILE A 218 -7.79 12.67 3.41
N SER A 219 -6.61 12.04 3.42
CA SER A 219 -6.26 11.03 2.40
C SER A 219 -7.17 9.79 2.41
N SER A 220 -7.85 9.49 3.52
CA SER A 220 -8.85 8.40 3.60
C SER A 220 -10.17 8.72 2.89
N GLU A 221 -10.37 9.95 2.42
CA GLU A 221 -11.62 10.43 1.83
C GLU A 221 -11.53 10.31 0.30
N VAL A 222 -11.68 9.09 -0.21
CA VAL A 222 -11.40 8.69 -1.61
C VAL A 222 -11.94 9.70 -2.65
N GLU A 223 -13.22 10.06 -2.56
CA GLU A 223 -13.87 10.95 -3.55
C GLU A 223 -13.29 12.38 -3.52
N CYS A 224 -13.08 12.92 -2.32
CA CYS A 224 -12.51 14.25 -2.12
C CYS A 224 -11.06 14.30 -2.61
N VAL A 225 -10.27 13.26 -2.29
CA VAL A 225 -8.87 13.11 -2.71
C VAL A 225 -8.77 12.98 -4.22
N LYS A 226 -9.62 12.18 -4.85
CA LYS A 226 -9.66 12.03 -6.31
C LYS A 226 -9.96 13.36 -6.99
N ALA A 227 -11.00 14.06 -6.56
CA ALA A 227 -11.33 15.38 -7.10
C ALA A 227 -10.20 16.41 -6.90
N LEU A 228 -9.49 16.35 -5.77
CA LEU A 228 -8.32 17.19 -5.50
C LEU A 228 -7.16 16.86 -6.45
N ILE A 229 -6.87 15.57 -6.68
CA ILE A 229 -5.83 15.11 -7.61
C ILE A 229 -6.17 15.52 -9.05
N ASP A 230 -7.43 15.36 -9.47
CA ASP A 230 -7.87 15.72 -10.82
C ASP A 230 -7.70 17.23 -11.09
N LEU A 231 -8.00 18.07 -10.10
CA LEU A 231 -7.90 19.53 -10.25
C LEU A 231 -6.49 20.09 -10.01
N HIS A 232 -5.75 19.51 -9.06
CA HIS A 232 -4.49 20.07 -8.54
C HIS A 232 -3.33 19.07 -8.51
N GLY A 233 -3.40 17.97 -9.26
CA GLY A 233 -2.40 16.89 -9.25
C GLY A 233 -0.96 17.37 -9.43
N THR A 234 -0.70 18.32 -10.35
CA THR A 234 0.65 18.88 -10.55
C THR A 234 1.19 19.59 -9.30
N ASN A 235 0.32 20.29 -8.57
CA ASN A 235 0.66 20.97 -7.33
C ASN A 235 0.90 19.95 -6.21
N ILE A 236 0.04 18.93 -6.08
CA ILE A 236 0.21 17.85 -5.10
C ILE A 236 1.52 17.09 -5.33
N LEU A 237 1.82 16.73 -6.58
CA LEU A 237 3.09 16.09 -6.92
C LEU A 237 4.28 16.99 -6.64
N THR A 238 4.15 18.30 -6.86
CA THR A 238 5.20 19.27 -6.50
C THR A 238 5.40 19.32 -4.99
N LEU A 239 4.33 19.36 -4.21
CA LEU A 239 4.35 19.36 -2.75
C LEU A 239 5.04 18.10 -2.21
N LEU A 240 4.69 16.92 -2.73
CA LEU A 240 5.32 15.65 -2.36
C LEU A 240 6.80 15.64 -2.75
N ARG A 241 7.12 16.05 -3.98
CA ARG A 241 8.51 16.07 -4.50
C ARG A 241 9.43 16.95 -3.66
N THR A 242 8.97 18.14 -3.29
CA THR A 242 9.75 19.10 -2.52
C THR A 242 9.92 18.61 -1.09
N THR A 243 8.85 18.10 -0.49
CA THR A 243 8.91 17.64 0.90
C THR A 243 9.75 16.36 1.03
N LEU A 244 9.61 15.38 0.12
CA LEU A 244 10.44 14.17 0.10
C LEU A 244 11.95 14.43 -0.11
N SER A 245 12.30 15.57 -0.69
CA SER A 245 13.70 15.93 -0.93
C SER A 245 14.30 16.75 0.21
N THR A 246 13.57 16.88 1.33
CA THR A 246 13.98 17.69 2.48
C THR A 246 14.76 16.82 3.48
N ASP A 247 15.83 17.37 4.04
CA ASP A 247 16.60 16.70 5.09
C ASP A 247 15.78 16.53 6.38
N GLY A 248 16.01 15.45 7.13
CA GLY A 248 15.19 15.11 8.30
C GLY A 248 15.13 16.19 9.38
N ASP A 249 16.22 16.94 9.57
CA ASP A 249 16.33 18.01 10.57
C ASP A 249 15.92 19.39 10.03
N ALA A 250 15.56 19.50 8.75
CA ALA A 250 15.33 20.79 8.11
C ALA A 250 14.19 21.57 8.77
N LEU A 251 13.13 20.92 9.25
CA LEU A 251 12.02 21.59 9.92
C LEU A 251 12.47 22.17 11.28
N ALA A 252 13.23 21.40 12.05
CA ALA A 252 13.76 21.86 13.33
C ALA A 252 14.74 23.04 13.15
N SER A 253 15.59 22.98 12.13
CA SER A 253 16.49 24.06 11.75
C SER A 253 15.73 25.30 11.27
N PHE A 254 14.71 25.11 10.42
CA PHE A 254 13.84 26.19 9.95
C PHE A 254 13.15 26.92 11.09
N LEU A 255 12.60 26.19 12.09
CA LEU A 255 11.93 26.78 13.25
C LEU A 255 12.90 27.58 14.14
N LYS A 256 14.19 27.21 14.18
CA LYS A 256 15.23 27.95 14.92
C LYS A 256 15.70 29.20 14.18
N GLU A 257 15.84 29.12 12.86
CA GLU A 257 16.38 30.20 12.02
C GLU A 257 15.34 31.27 11.69
N GLN A 258 14.07 30.88 11.55
CA GLN A 258 13.01 31.82 11.19
C GLN A 258 12.62 32.73 12.34
N LYS A 259 12.35 34.00 11.98
CA LYS A 259 11.83 35.03 12.90
C LYS A 259 10.33 34.85 13.16
N LEU A 260 9.92 33.65 13.57
CA LEU A 260 8.56 33.41 14.06
C LEU A 260 8.37 34.06 15.43
N SER A 261 7.14 34.48 15.74
CA SER A 261 6.83 34.96 17.09
C SER A 261 6.92 33.79 18.08
N LYS A 262 7.23 34.08 19.35
CA LYS A 262 7.31 33.04 20.41
C LYS A 262 6.00 32.25 20.54
N ASN A 263 4.87 32.94 20.39
CA ASN A 263 3.55 32.31 20.44
C ASN A 263 3.35 31.34 19.27
N MET A 264 3.74 31.74 18.05
CA MET A 264 3.66 30.88 16.88
C MET A 264 4.59 29.68 17.02
N GLN A 265 5.84 29.88 17.42
CA GLN A 265 6.78 28.76 17.66
C GLN A 265 6.22 27.77 18.68
N SER A 266 5.67 28.28 19.79
CA SER A 266 5.04 27.45 20.81
C SER A 266 3.84 26.68 20.27
N ALA A 267 3.00 27.32 19.46
CA ALA A 267 1.82 26.67 18.85
C ALA A 267 2.24 25.58 17.85
N VAL A 268 3.23 25.85 16.99
CA VAL A 268 3.77 24.86 16.05
C VAL A 268 4.40 23.68 16.79
N HIS A 269 5.18 23.92 17.84
CA HIS A 269 5.75 22.84 18.65
C HIS A 269 4.68 21.99 19.35
N ALA A 270 3.63 22.62 19.88
CA ALA A 270 2.51 21.91 20.48
C ALA A 270 1.77 21.04 19.46
N PHE A 271 1.51 21.58 18.26
CA PHE A 271 0.90 20.84 17.17
C PHE A 271 1.75 19.66 16.71
N ILE A 272 3.05 19.86 16.46
CA ILE A 272 3.96 18.78 16.05
C ILE A 272 3.96 17.63 17.06
N LYS A 273 3.89 17.95 18.36
CA LYS A 273 3.78 16.94 19.43
C LYS A 273 2.46 16.16 19.40
N GLN A 274 1.37 16.77 18.97
CA GLN A 274 0.05 16.14 18.88
C GLN A 274 -0.17 15.39 17.57
N MET A 275 0.60 15.73 16.52
CA MET A 275 0.43 15.24 15.16
C MET A 275 0.39 13.70 15.00
N PRO A 276 1.21 12.89 15.70
CA PRO A 276 1.09 11.43 15.63
C PRO A 276 -0.31 10.94 15.98
N ALA A 277 -0.89 11.44 17.08
CA ALA A 277 -2.22 11.07 17.53
C ALA A 277 -3.30 11.47 16.52
N LEU A 278 -3.17 12.66 15.92
CA LEU A 278 -4.08 13.16 14.88
C LEU A 278 -4.10 12.28 13.63
N LEU A 279 -2.97 11.67 13.28
CA LEU A 279 -2.83 10.78 12.13
C LEU A 279 -3.06 9.30 12.45
N GLY A 280 -3.43 8.98 13.70
CA GLY A 280 -3.62 7.61 14.18
C GLY A 280 -2.32 6.83 14.36
N LEU A 281 -1.18 7.50 14.43
CA LEU A 281 0.14 6.90 14.53
C LEU A 281 0.58 6.82 15.99
N LYS A 282 0.42 5.64 16.58
CA LYS A 282 0.94 5.35 17.92
C LYS A 282 2.46 5.10 17.83
N ASN A 283 3.23 5.63 18.79
CA ASN A 283 4.66 5.37 18.96
C ASN A 283 5.59 5.90 17.83
N MET A 284 5.16 6.90 17.05
CA MET A 284 5.93 7.47 15.93
C MET A 284 6.30 8.96 16.13
N ASP A 285 6.56 9.34 17.39
CA ASP A 285 6.68 10.75 17.79
C ASP A 285 7.87 11.45 17.14
N GLU A 286 8.99 10.77 16.93
CA GLU A 286 10.21 11.37 16.38
C GLU A 286 10.26 11.30 14.84
N GLU A 287 9.73 10.25 14.25
CA GLU A 287 9.67 10.04 12.80
C GLU A 287 8.79 11.06 12.13
N ILE A 288 7.63 11.36 12.72
CA ILE A 288 6.64 12.21 12.07
C ILE A 288 7.09 13.67 11.95
N LYS A 289 8.06 14.09 12.79
CA LYS A 289 8.65 15.43 12.72
C LYS A 289 9.45 15.63 11.43
N ASN A 290 9.88 14.54 10.78
CA ASN A 290 10.57 14.57 9.51
C ASN A 290 9.56 14.82 8.37
N PRO A 291 9.65 15.96 7.65
CA PRO A 291 8.74 16.25 6.55
C PRO A 291 8.74 15.18 5.45
N SER A 292 9.91 14.59 5.16
CA SER A 292 10.04 13.53 4.16
C SER A 292 9.32 12.24 4.59
N PHE A 293 9.29 11.95 5.88
CA PHE A 293 8.52 10.83 6.42
C PHE A 293 7.02 11.06 6.24
N LEU A 294 6.53 12.25 6.64
CA LEU A 294 5.13 12.62 6.41
C LEU A 294 4.77 12.57 4.92
N ALA A 295 5.69 12.95 4.03
CA ALA A 295 5.45 12.93 2.60
C ALA A 295 5.37 11.51 2.03
N SER A 296 6.16 10.59 2.57
CA SER A 296 6.10 9.17 2.24
C SER A 296 4.77 8.58 2.70
N LEU A 297 4.36 8.87 3.94
CA LEU A 297 3.06 8.48 4.48
C LEU A 297 1.91 8.96 3.58
N THR A 298 1.90 10.26 3.25
CA THR A 298 0.86 10.83 2.40
C THR A 298 0.87 10.20 1.03
N LEU A 299 2.03 10.00 0.40
CA LEU A 299 2.12 9.35 -0.91
C LEU A 299 1.52 7.95 -0.88
N PHE A 300 1.86 7.11 0.10
CA PHE A 300 1.34 5.74 0.18
C PHE A 300 -0.18 5.74 0.37
N ARG A 301 -0.70 6.62 1.24
CA ARG A 301 -2.16 6.78 1.38
C ARG A 301 -2.81 7.26 0.09
N LEU A 302 -2.21 8.18 -0.67
CA LEU A 302 -2.79 8.62 -1.94
C LEU A 302 -2.80 7.51 -2.99
N LEU A 303 -1.75 6.67 -3.05
CA LEU A 303 -1.71 5.50 -3.92
C LEU A 303 -2.85 4.52 -3.59
N LEU A 304 -3.07 4.25 -2.31
CA LEU A 304 -4.19 3.41 -1.85
C LEU A 304 -5.57 3.96 -2.24
N ASN A 305 -5.69 5.29 -2.35
CA ASN A 305 -6.94 5.97 -2.66
C ASN A 305 -7.05 6.40 -4.14
N GLY A 306 -6.30 5.73 -5.03
CA GLY A 306 -6.50 5.84 -6.48
C GLY A 306 -5.66 6.91 -7.18
N LEU A 307 -4.57 7.40 -6.58
CA LEU A 307 -3.59 8.22 -7.31
C LEU A 307 -3.02 7.41 -8.49
N HIS A 308 -3.32 7.86 -9.71
CA HIS A 308 -2.86 7.19 -10.92
C HIS A 308 -1.34 7.06 -10.97
N PHE A 309 -0.89 5.85 -11.31
CA PHE A 309 0.52 5.58 -11.45
C PHE A 309 1.09 6.24 -12.70
N THR A 310 2.01 7.18 -12.50
CA THR A 310 2.72 7.91 -13.57
C THR A 310 4.22 7.81 -13.31
N THR A 311 5.05 8.12 -14.31
CA THR A 311 6.51 8.16 -14.15
C THR A 311 6.95 9.10 -13.01
N ASP A 312 6.21 10.19 -12.78
CA ASP A 312 6.46 11.09 -11.66
C ASP A 312 6.16 10.43 -10.31
N VAL A 313 5.03 9.74 -10.19
CA VAL A 313 4.64 8.99 -8.99
C VAL A 313 5.64 7.87 -8.70
N GLN A 314 6.12 7.16 -9.73
CA GLN A 314 7.17 6.15 -9.61
C GLN A 314 8.47 6.75 -9.05
N ASN A 315 8.89 7.92 -9.54
CA ASN A 315 10.08 8.60 -9.03
C ASN A 315 9.90 9.04 -7.57
N LEU A 316 8.70 9.47 -7.18
CA LEU A 316 8.37 9.81 -5.79
C LEU A 316 8.35 8.56 -4.91
N LEU A 317 7.80 7.45 -5.39
CA LEU A 317 7.77 6.18 -4.68
C LEU A 317 9.19 5.68 -4.40
N ASN A 318 10.08 5.71 -5.39
CA ASN A 318 11.49 5.35 -5.21
C ASN A 318 12.18 6.21 -4.14
N LYS A 319 11.86 7.52 -4.08
CA LYS A 319 12.37 8.42 -3.04
C LYS A 319 11.77 8.11 -1.67
N ALA A 320 10.46 7.92 -1.58
CA ALA A 320 9.74 7.60 -0.36
C ALA A 320 10.24 6.29 0.25
N VAL A 321 10.47 5.26 -0.58
CA VAL A 321 11.17 4.02 -0.19
C VAL A 321 12.53 4.39 0.43
N GLY A 322 13.37 5.16 -0.26
CA GLY A 322 14.66 5.59 0.29
C GLY A 322 14.57 6.28 1.67
N VAL A 323 13.54 7.10 1.89
CA VAL A 323 13.30 7.79 3.17
C VAL A 323 12.87 6.82 4.27
N THR A 324 11.94 5.93 4.00
CA THR A 324 11.44 4.93 4.97
C THR A 324 12.57 4.07 5.52
N PHE A 325 13.61 3.81 4.71
CA PHE A 325 14.72 2.91 5.07
C PHE A 325 16.03 3.60 5.40
N ALA A 326 16.09 4.93 5.38
CA ALA A 326 17.27 5.66 5.84
C ALA A 326 17.47 5.55 7.37
N LYS A 327 16.43 5.14 8.11
CA LYS A 327 16.48 4.99 9.56
C LYS A 327 16.77 3.53 9.96
N PRO A 328 17.57 3.31 11.02
CA PRO A 328 17.87 1.97 11.51
C PRO A 328 16.64 1.28 12.10
N THR A 329 15.69 2.04 12.66
CA THR A 329 14.38 1.55 13.05
C THR A 329 13.45 1.63 11.84
N VAL A 330 13.21 0.47 11.22
CA VAL A 330 12.21 0.37 10.15
C VAL A 330 10.85 0.70 10.76
N CYS A 331 10.20 1.74 10.25
CA CYS A 331 8.82 2.04 10.62
C CYS A 331 7.92 0.97 9.99
N GLU A 332 7.62 -0.11 10.73
CA GLU A 332 6.82 -1.24 10.25
C GLU A 332 5.54 -0.76 9.56
N PHE A 333 4.86 0.20 10.18
CA PHE A 333 3.63 0.79 9.66
C PHE A 333 3.79 1.38 8.24
N LEU A 334 4.89 2.10 7.97
CA LEU A 334 5.14 2.63 6.63
C LEU A 334 5.44 1.52 5.63
N VAL A 335 6.07 0.43 6.07
CA VAL A 335 6.33 -0.71 5.19
C VAL A 335 5.02 -1.44 4.86
N PHE A 336 4.13 -1.61 5.84
CA PHE A 336 2.78 -2.13 5.59
C PHE A 336 2.05 -1.29 4.56
N LEU A 337 1.97 0.03 4.77
CA LEU A 337 1.33 0.93 3.83
C LEU A 337 1.99 0.92 2.45
N LEU A 338 3.31 0.79 2.37
CA LEU A 338 4.03 0.65 1.12
C LEU A 338 3.63 -0.64 0.42
N CYS A 339 3.52 -1.76 1.14
CA CYS A 339 3.12 -3.02 0.56
C CYS A 339 1.70 -2.92 -0.01
N ASP A 340 0.76 -2.44 0.79
CA ASP A 340 -0.64 -2.24 0.38
C ASP A 340 -0.72 -1.30 -0.84
N ALA A 341 0.08 -0.22 -0.85
CA ALA A 341 0.12 0.73 -1.95
C ALA A 341 0.65 0.10 -3.24
N ILE A 342 1.66 -0.78 -3.17
CA ILE A 342 2.20 -1.46 -4.35
C ILE A 342 1.16 -2.45 -4.90
N GLU A 343 0.47 -3.19 -4.03
CA GLU A 343 -0.57 -4.14 -4.46
C GLU A 343 -1.73 -3.44 -5.17
N HIS A 344 -2.13 -2.25 -4.72
CA HIS A 344 -3.19 -1.47 -5.36
C HIS A 344 -2.81 -0.83 -6.70
N VAL A 345 -1.51 -0.62 -6.93
CA VAL A 345 -1.01 0.16 -8.06
C VAL A 345 -0.85 -0.66 -9.36
N ASP A 346 -1.04 -1.98 -9.28
CA ASP A 346 -0.62 -2.94 -10.31
C ASP A 346 0.90 -2.84 -10.55
N CYS A 347 1.65 -3.83 -10.06
CA CYS A 347 3.12 -3.82 -10.04
C CYS A 347 3.74 -3.57 -11.43
N MET A 348 3.00 -3.84 -12.50
CA MET A 348 3.34 -3.59 -13.89
C MET A 348 3.72 -2.12 -14.18
N GLY A 349 3.15 -1.17 -13.44
CA GLY A 349 3.44 0.26 -13.62
C GLY A 349 4.86 0.65 -13.22
N LEU A 350 5.52 -0.10 -12.33
CA LEU A 350 6.76 0.30 -11.65
C LEU A 350 8.01 0.31 -12.53
N GLY A 351 7.98 -0.35 -13.69
CA GLY A 351 9.13 -0.55 -14.56
C GLY A 351 10.32 -1.25 -13.88
N GLU A 352 11.37 -1.54 -14.65
CA GLU A 352 12.50 -2.36 -14.18
C GLU A 352 13.20 -1.77 -12.94
N LYS A 353 13.47 -0.47 -12.99
CA LYS A 353 14.22 0.22 -11.94
C LYS A 353 13.41 0.29 -10.64
N GLY A 354 12.10 0.55 -10.72
CA GLY A 354 11.23 0.63 -9.55
C GLY A 354 11.09 -0.73 -8.89
N LEU A 355 10.84 -1.77 -9.70
CA LEU A 355 10.74 -3.14 -9.22
C LEU A 355 12.02 -3.60 -8.55
N ARG A 356 13.19 -3.37 -9.17
CA ARG A 356 14.49 -3.69 -8.57
C ARG A 356 14.71 -2.96 -7.24
N SER A 357 14.34 -1.69 -7.16
CA SER A 357 14.43 -0.92 -5.91
C SER A 357 13.52 -1.48 -4.81
N ILE A 358 12.31 -1.92 -5.16
CA ILE A 358 11.37 -2.56 -4.24
C ILE A 358 11.88 -3.94 -3.80
N CYS A 359 12.29 -4.83 -4.71
CA CYS A 359 12.84 -6.14 -4.34
C CYS A 359 14.10 -6.03 -3.48
N ALA A 360 15.03 -5.14 -3.84
CA ALA A 360 16.22 -4.88 -3.03
C ALA A 360 15.88 -4.30 -1.65
N PHE A 361 14.79 -3.55 -1.58
CA PHE A 361 14.26 -3.03 -0.33
C PHE A 361 13.65 -4.16 0.53
N LEU A 362 12.65 -4.87 0.00
CA LEU A 362 11.94 -5.96 0.68
C LEU A 362 12.92 -7.03 1.18
N SER A 363 13.98 -7.32 0.42
CA SER A 363 15.11 -8.15 0.85
C SER A 363 15.73 -7.71 2.16
N ARG A 364 16.03 -6.42 2.31
CA ARG A 364 16.64 -5.89 3.54
C ARG A 364 15.66 -5.94 4.70
N THR A 365 14.37 -5.71 4.45
CA THR A 365 13.34 -5.85 5.48
C THR A 365 13.28 -7.26 5.99
N ILE A 366 13.23 -8.27 5.12
CA ILE A 366 13.21 -9.68 5.52
C ILE A 366 14.39 -9.96 6.47
N VAL A 367 15.61 -9.56 6.10
CA VAL A 367 16.82 -9.72 6.94
C VAL A 367 16.70 -8.99 8.28
N GLY A 368 16.24 -7.74 8.27
CA GLY A 368 16.11 -6.93 9.48
C GLY A 368 15.04 -7.47 10.44
N THR A 369 13.96 -8.05 9.91
CA THR A 369 12.86 -8.62 10.70
C THR A 369 13.15 -10.02 11.24
N LEU A 370 14.28 -10.64 10.89
CA LEU A 370 14.62 -11.99 11.35
C LEU A 370 14.79 -12.08 12.86
N ASP A 371 15.22 -11.00 13.50
CA ASP A 371 15.65 -10.99 14.90
C ASP A 371 14.61 -10.41 15.87
N GLU A 372 13.44 -9.96 15.39
CA GLU A 372 12.43 -9.25 16.18
C GLU A 372 11.05 -9.92 16.13
N GLU A 373 10.13 -9.51 17.02
CA GLU A 373 8.69 -9.88 17.03
C GLU A 373 7.92 -9.42 15.77
N SER A 374 8.60 -8.82 14.79
CA SER A 374 8.11 -8.22 13.55
C SER A 374 7.72 -9.22 12.47
N SER A 375 7.38 -10.43 12.87
CA SER A 375 7.09 -11.55 11.98
C SER A 375 5.89 -11.25 11.05
N ARG A 376 4.95 -10.38 11.48
CA ARG A 376 3.80 -9.90 10.68
C ARG A 376 4.22 -9.10 9.48
N LEU A 377 5.22 -8.25 9.65
CA LEU A 377 5.74 -7.47 8.56
C LEU A 377 6.43 -8.37 7.53
N CYS A 378 7.17 -9.37 8.00
CA CYS A 378 7.84 -10.33 7.12
C CYS A 378 6.83 -11.11 6.26
N ILE A 379 5.73 -11.61 6.85
CA ILE A 379 4.65 -12.26 6.08
C ILE A 379 4.09 -11.33 5.02
N ARG A 380 3.77 -10.07 5.38
CA ARG A 380 3.23 -9.10 4.43
C ARG A 380 4.18 -8.82 3.26
N VAL A 381 5.47 -8.70 3.57
CA VAL A 381 6.52 -8.51 2.55
C VAL A 381 6.64 -9.73 1.64
N LEU A 382 6.55 -10.94 2.18
CA LEU A 382 6.58 -12.17 1.39
C LEU A 382 5.34 -12.30 0.50
N GLN A 383 4.14 -11.96 0.99
CA GLN A 383 2.92 -11.88 0.18
C GLN A 383 3.13 -10.99 -1.04
N LEU A 384 3.63 -9.78 -0.82
CA LEU A 384 3.88 -8.87 -1.93
C LEU A 384 4.92 -9.43 -2.92
N LEU A 385 5.98 -10.07 -2.44
CA LEU A 385 7.00 -10.66 -3.32
C LEU A 385 6.44 -11.80 -4.18
N ILE A 386 5.59 -12.64 -3.59
CA ILE A 386 4.88 -13.72 -4.30
C ILE A 386 3.95 -13.11 -5.36
N GLN A 387 3.15 -12.11 -4.98
CA GLN A 387 2.29 -11.43 -5.95
C GLN A 387 3.09 -10.76 -7.08
N ILE A 388 4.29 -10.25 -6.78
CA ILE A 388 5.20 -9.70 -7.78
C ILE A 388 5.71 -10.81 -8.73
N THR A 389 6.04 -12.00 -8.24
CA THR A 389 6.47 -13.12 -9.11
C THR A 389 5.36 -13.56 -10.06
N ASP A 390 4.10 -13.45 -9.64
CA ASP A 390 2.94 -13.82 -10.46
C ASP A 390 2.64 -12.84 -11.60
N THR A 391 3.22 -11.63 -11.58
CA THR A 391 2.91 -10.63 -12.62
C THR A 391 3.56 -10.97 -13.96
N GLU A 392 2.71 -11.18 -14.98
CA GLU A 392 3.13 -11.38 -16.39
C GLU A 392 3.77 -10.12 -16.97
N SER A 393 5.06 -9.94 -16.70
CA SER A 393 5.82 -8.79 -17.16
C SER A 393 6.95 -9.22 -18.10
N ALA A 394 7.21 -8.39 -19.12
CA ALA A 394 8.36 -8.57 -20.02
C ALA A 394 9.72 -8.51 -19.28
N LEU A 395 9.71 -7.96 -18.06
CA LEU A 395 10.82 -8.00 -17.12
C LEU A 395 10.56 -9.15 -16.16
N HIS A 396 11.35 -10.22 -16.21
CA HIS A 396 11.19 -11.35 -15.31
C HIS A 396 11.43 -10.90 -13.84
N PRO A 397 10.37 -10.74 -13.00
CA PRO A 397 10.51 -10.27 -11.63
C PRO A 397 11.36 -11.24 -10.80
N VAL A 398 11.24 -12.53 -11.11
CA VAL A 398 12.01 -13.62 -10.55
C VAL A 398 13.52 -13.39 -10.68
N ASP A 399 14.01 -12.95 -11.84
CA ASP A 399 15.44 -12.68 -12.03
C ASP A 399 15.95 -11.57 -11.10
N MET A 400 15.09 -10.58 -10.80
CA MET A 400 15.43 -9.51 -9.86
C MET A 400 15.48 -10.00 -8.42
N ILE A 401 14.54 -10.86 -8.04
CA ILE A 401 14.50 -11.48 -6.72
C ILE A 401 15.71 -12.39 -6.54
N VAL A 402 16.04 -13.23 -7.53
CA VAL A 402 17.22 -14.10 -7.54
C VAL A 402 18.51 -13.29 -7.42
N ALA A 403 18.65 -12.20 -8.17
CA ALA A 403 19.83 -11.34 -8.14
C ALA A 403 19.95 -10.48 -6.87
N SER A 404 18.91 -10.47 -6.03
CA SER A 404 18.87 -9.72 -4.78
C SER A 404 19.43 -10.51 -3.58
N GLY A 405 19.33 -9.94 -2.38
CA GLY A 405 19.62 -10.66 -1.14
C GLY A 405 18.47 -11.54 -0.63
N VAL A 406 17.30 -11.54 -1.29
CA VAL A 406 16.10 -12.25 -0.82
C VAL A 406 16.40 -13.74 -0.62
N PRO A 407 16.92 -14.49 -1.62
CA PRO A 407 17.14 -15.93 -1.46
C PRO A 407 17.99 -16.28 -0.23
N ARG A 408 19.10 -15.56 -0.03
CA ARG A 408 19.96 -15.75 1.15
C ARG A 408 19.20 -15.56 2.46
N SER A 409 18.31 -14.57 2.50
CA SER A 409 17.50 -14.24 3.68
C SER A 409 16.47 -15.34 3.97
N LEU A 410 15.84 -15.87 2.92
CA LEU A 410 14.91 -17.01 3.01
C LEU A 410 15.62 -18.27 3.54
N PHE A 411 16.80 -18.59 3.06
CA PHE A 411 17.57 -19.73 3.57
C PHE A 411 18.08 -19.52 5.00
N LEU A 412 18.40 -18.29 5.41
CA LEU A 412 18.69 -17.98 6.81
C LEU A 412 17.47 -18.21 7.71
N LEU A 413 16.25 -17.90 7.25
CA LEU A 413 15.00 -18.19 7.97
C LEU A 413 14.82 -19.69 8.19
N LEU A 414 14.91 -20.48 7.11
CA LEU A 414 14.82 -21.94 7.18
C LEU A 414 15.87 -22.53 8.12
N GLN A 415 17.11 -22.01 8.07
CA GLN A 415 18.20 -22.45 8.96
C GLN A 415 17.97 -22.06 10.42
N LYS A 416 17.43 -20.87 10.70
CA LYS A 416 17.16 -20.41 12.07
C LYS A 416 16.12 -21.30 12.74
N VAL A 417 15.07 -21.64 12.02
CA VAL A 417 13.98 -22.52 12.51
C VAL A 417 14.46 -23.93 12.84
N HIS A 418 15.48 -24.45 12.16
CA HIS A 418 16.11 -25.73 12.51
C HIS A 418 16.56 -25.79 13.98
N SER A 419 16.84 -24.64 14.61
CA SER A 419 17.28 -24.55 16.00
C SER A 419 16.13 -24.47 17.02
N CYS A 420 14.88 -24.33 16.56
CA CYS A 420 13.70 -24.22 17.42
C CYS A 420 13.09 -25.60 17.66
N SER A 421 12.84 -25.97 18.93
CA SER A 421 12.28 -27.29 19.29
C SER A 421 10.78 -27.42 19.02
N GLU A 422 10.06 -26.30 18.99
CA GLU A 422 8.63 -26.26 18.72
C GLU A 422 8.33 -25.05 17.81
N LEU A 423 7.65 -25.32 16.70
CA LEU A 423 7.12 -24.28 15.81
C LEU A 423 5.74 -23.87 16.32
N ASN A 424 5.54 -22.58 16.53
CA ASN A 424 4.19 -22.06 16.74
C ASN A 424 3.46 -21.95 15.38
N ASP A 425 2.13 -21.79 15.40
CA ASP A 425 1.31 -21.66 14.18
C ASP A 425 1.79 -20.49 13.30
N TYR A 426 2.23 -19.40 13.95
CA TYR A 426 2.70 -18.20 13.28
C TYR A 426 3.98 -18.45 12.45
N ASP A 427 4.94 -19.14 13.04
CA ASP A 427 6.20 -19.51 12.39
C ASP A 427 5.92 -20.46 11.23
N SER A 428 4.92 -21.32 11.36
CA SER A 428 4.47 -22.22 10.29
C SER A 428 3.92 -21.44 9.09
N ASP A 429 3.07 -20.43 9.32
CA ASP A 429 2.57 -19.56 8.25
C ASP A 429 3.71 -18.81 7.55
N LEU A 430 4.64 -18.25 8.33
CA LEU A 430 5.81 -17.56 7.79
C LEU A 430 6.67 -18.49 6.92
N LEU A 431 6.93 -19.71 7.38
CA LEU A 431 7.73 -20.69 6.65
C LEU A 431 7.02 -21.20 5.39
N ALA A 432 5.70 -21.38 5.44
CA ALA A 432 4.92 -21.71 4.26
C ALA A 432 5.08 -20.62 3.18
N MET A 433 5.05 -19.34 3.58
CA MET A 433 5.28 -18.21 2.66
C MET A 433 6.71 -18.15 2.13
N VAL A 434 7.71 -18.47 2.96
CA VAL A 434 9.10 -18.60 2.52
C VAL A 434 9.24 -19.68 1.46
N LEU A 435 8.64 -20.85 1.68
CA LEU A 435 8.71 -21.97 0.75
C LEU A 435 7.88 -21.72 -0.52
N GLY A 436 6.73 -21.06 -0.42
CA GLY A 436 5.93 -20.63 -1.55
C GLY A 436 6.72 -19.72 -2.48
N LEU A 437 7.36 -18.66 -1.93
CA LEU A 437 8.22 -17.79 -2.73
C LEU A 437 9.42 -18.53 -3.35
N LEU A 438 10.02 -19.49 -2.63
CA LEU A 438 11.09 -20.32 -3.18
C LEU A 438 10.60 -21.24 -4.30
N LEU A 439 9.37 -21.75 -4.20
CA LEU A 439 8.73 -22.57 -5.23
C LEU A 439 8.58 -21.78 -6.52
N ASP A 440 7.95 -20.60 -6.45
CA ASP A 440 7.73 -19.72 -7.61
C ASP A 440 9.05 -19.35 -8.29
N VAL A 441 10.05 -18.96 -7.48
CA VAL A 441 11.37 -18.59 -7.99
C VAL A 441 12.09 -19.79 -8.65
N CYS A 442 11.94 -21.00 -8.11
CA CYS A 442 12.56 -22.20 -8.70
C CYS A 442 11.84 -22.67 -9.96
N GLU A 443 10.52 -22.50 -10.04
CA GLU A 443 9.72 -22.87 -11.21
C GLU A 443 10.12 -22.01 -12.41
N ASP A 444 10.25 -20.70 -12.20
CA ASP A 444 10.55 -19.74 -13.27
C ASP A 444 12.04 -19.58 -13.56
N SER A 445 12.93 -19.86 -12.60
CA SER A 445 14.38 -19.72 -12.77
C SER A 445 15.13 -21.04 -12.58
N SER A 446 15.23 -21.82 -13.66
CA SER A 446 16.03 -23.05 -13.68
C SER A 446 17.51 -22.82 -13.33
N SER A 447 18.07 -21.64 -13.61
CA SER A 447 19.42 -21.26 -13.20
C SER A 447 19.55 -21.12 -11.68
N PHE A 448 18.52 -20.56 -11.02
CA PHE A 448 18.50 -20.47 -9.57
C PHE A 448 18.32 -21.85 -8.93
N ALA A 449 17.41 -22.67 -9.45
CA ALA A 449 17.23 -24.05 -8.98
C ALA A 449 18.53 -24.86 -9.05
N LYS A 450 19.34 -24.67 -10.10
CA LYS A 450 20.70 -25.23 -10.19
C LYS A 450 21.64 -24.65 -9.13
N ALA A 451 21.66 -23.32 -8.98
CA ALA A 451 22.53 -22.61 -8.05
C ALA A 451 22.29 -23.00 -6.57
N ILE A 452 21.11 -23.50 -6.19
CA ILE A 452 20.82 -24.00 -4.83
C ILE A 452 21.81 -25.11 -4.40
N CYS A 453 22.32 -25.91 -5.34
CA CYS A 453 23.26 -26.99 -5.04
C CYS A 453 24.60 -26.47 -4.49
N ASP A 454 25.09 -25.37 -5.07
CA ASP A 454 26.45 -24.86 -4.82
C ASP A 454 26.48 -23.62 -3.92
N THR A 455 25.37 -22.90 -3.82
CA THR A 455 25.32 -21.63 -3.06
C THR A 455 25.30 -21.93 -1.57
N LYS A 456 26.19 -21.25 -0.84
CA LYS A 456 26.31 -21.41 0.62
C LYS A 456 25.63 -20.28 1.39
N CYS A 457 24.93 -20.66 2.46
CA CYS A 457 24.55 -19.77 3.54
C CYS A 457 25.35 -20.17 4.79
N ASN A 458 26.21 -19.27 5.26
CA ASN A 458 27.18 -19.60 6.32
C ASN A 458 28.04 -20.80 5.89
N ASP A 459 28.00 -21.90 6.64
CA ASP A 459 28.78 -23.12 6.37
C ASP A 459 27.98 -24.23 5.64
N GLN A 460 26.71 -24.00 5.35
CA GLN A 460 25.80 -24.99 4.75
C GLN A 460 25.39 -24.56 3.33
N THR A 461 25.25 -25.50 2.40
CA THR A 461 24.65 -25.21 1.09
C THR A 461 23.15 -24.99 1.24
N TYR A 462 22.55 -24.20 0.35
CA TYR A 462 21.09 -24.01 0.32
C TYR A 462 20.36 -25.35 0.21
N LEU A 463 20.87 -26.27 -0.62
CA LEU A 463 20.38 -27.64 -0.68
C LEU A 463 20.41 -28.33 0.69
N SER A 464 21.54 -28.32 1.40
CA SER A 464 21.63 -28.98 2.71
C SER A 464 20.67 -28.38 3.75
N ILE A 465 20.46 -27.06 3.71
CA ILE A 465 19.49 -26.37 4.57
C ILE A 465 18.07 -26.87 4.27
N LEU A 466 17.70 -26.93 2.98
CA LEU A 466 16.38 -27.38 2.56
C LEU A 466 16.13 -28.86 2.87
N GLN A 467 17.14 -29.73 2.68
CA GLN A 467 17.07 -31.15 3.02
C GLN A 467 16.88 -31.35 4.53
N ASN A 468 17.60 -30.60 5.35
CA ASN A 468 17.46 -30.65 6.81
C ASN A 468 16.09 -30.13 7.26
N PHE A 469 15.59 -29.07 6.62
CA PHE A 469 14.27 -28.52 6.90
C PHE A 469 13.16 -29.54 6.58
N TYR A 470 13.18 -30.13 5.39
CA TYR A 470 12.25 -31.18 4.96
C TYR A 470 12.20 -32.37 5.94
N LYS A 471 13.36 -32.80 6.45
CA LYS A 471 13.43 -33.91 7.43
C LYS A 471 12.75 -33.57 8.76
N ILE A 472 12.74 -32.30 9.16
CA ILE A 472 12.13 -31.83 10.42
C ILE A 472 10.65 -31.51 10.26
N SER A 473 10.23 -31.06 9.08
CA SER A 473 8.84 -30.68 8.80
C SER A 473 7.87 -31.87 8.64
N LYS A 474 8.30 -33.12 8.87
CA LYS A 474 7.50 -34.34 8.62
C LYS A 474 6.17 -34.41 9.37
N ASP A 475 6.07 -33.76 10.51
CA ASP A 475 4.83 -33.73 11.30
C ASP A 475 3.92 -32.55 10.88
N GLN A 476 4.30 -31.79 9.84
CA GLN A 476 3.60 -30.62 9.34
C GLN A 476 3.36 -30.76 7.83
N PRO A 477 2.23 -31.36 7.41
CA PRO A 477 1.98 -31.76 6.01
C PRO A 477 2.17 -30.63 4.99
N VAL A 478 1.83 -29.40 5.39
CA VAL A 478 1.99 -28.20 4.56
C VAL A 478 3.46 -27.88 4.30
N LEU A 479 4.26 -27.78 5.35
CA LEU A 479 5.68 -27.44 5.23
C LEU A 479 6.47 -28.60 4.59
N GLU A 480 6.10 -29.85 4.90
CA GLU A 480 6.64 -31.03 4.25
C GLU A 480 6.35 -31.03 2.74
N GLY A 481 5.10 -30.78 2.36
CA GLY A 481 4.66 -30.72 0.96
C GLY A 481 5.37 -29.64 0.16
N TYR A 482 5.40 -28.40 0.67
CA TYR A 482 6.08 -27.29 0.00
C TYR A 482 7.61 -27.52 -0.09
N SER A 483 8.25 -27.99 0.98
CA SER A 483 9.69 -28.28 0.93
C SER A 483 10.02 -29.43 -0.04
N ALA A 484 9.18 -30.46 -0.11
CA ALA A 484 9.30 -31.52 -1.11
C ALA A 484 9.12 -30.98 -2.54
N ALA A 485 8.20 -30.05 -2.78
CA ALA A 485 7.99 -29.43 -4.09
C ALA A 485 9.22 -28.64 -4.54
N VAL A 486 9.79 -27.79 -3.66
CA VAL A 486 11.03 -27.05 -3.96
C VAL A 486 12.20 -28.01 -4.20
N LEU A 487 12.37 -29.04 -3.35
CA LEU A 487 13.41 -30.06 -3.54
C LEU A 487 13.26 -30.81 -4.86
N SER A 488 12.02 -31.06 -5.29
CA SER A 488 11.72 -31.74 -6.55
C SER A 488 12.14 -30.90 -7.75
N LEU A 489 11.88 -29.60 -7.73
CA LEU A 489 12.39 -28.67 -8.76
C LEU A 489 13.92 -28.64 -8.78
N VAL A 490 14.55 -28.56 -7.61
CA VAL A 490 16.02 -28.61 -7.49
C VAL A 490 16.57 -29.93 -8.01
N TYR A 491 15.90 -31.07 -7.78
CA TYR A 491 16.29 -32.38 -8.30
C TYR A 491 16.12 -32.47 -9.83
N VAL A 492 15.02 -31.94 -10.36
CA VAL A 492 14.72 -31.92 -11.80
C VAL A 492 15.71 -31.03 -12.54
N HIS A 493 15.99 -29.83 -12.03
CA HIS A 493 16.85 -28.85 -12.70
C HIS A 493 18.33 -28.97 -12.34
N GLY A 494 18.67 -29.31 -11.11
CA GLY A 494 20.03 -29.37 -10.57
C GLY A 494 20.87 -30.57 -11.02
N GLU A 495 20.28 -31.52 -11.75
CA GLU A 495 20.95 -32.77 -12.18
C GLU A 495 21.60 -33.52 -11.01
N ILE A 496 20.98 -33.45 -9.83
CA ILE A 496 21.39 -34.18 -8.65
C ILE A 496 21.09 -35.67 -8.89
N HIS A 497 22.11 -36.44 -9.27
CA HIS A 497 21.97 -37.87 -9.48
C HIS A 497 22.36 -38.72 -8.25
N ASP A 498 23.22 -38.20 -7.37
CA ASP A 498 23.91 -39.01 -6.34
C ASP A 498 23.86 -38.44 -4.90
N HIS A 499 22.90 -37.57 -4.54
CA HIS A 499 22.77 -37.16 -3.14
C HIS A 499 22.02 -38.22 -2.32
N GLU A 500 22.78 -38.94 -1.48
CA GLU A 500 22.32 -40.07 -0.64
C GLU A 500 21.17 -39.73 0.33
N ASP A 501 20.94 -38.45 0.62
CA ASP A 501 20.06 -38.02 1.70
C ASP A 501 18.57 -37.93 1.34
N ILE A 502 18.21 -37.83 0.06
CA ILE A 502 16.80 -37.73 -0.36
C ILE A 502 16.49 -38.72 -1.48
N ASN A 503 15.69 -39.72 -1.12
CA ASN A 503 15.15 -40.68 -2.06
C ASN A 503 14.03 -40.04 -2.87
N ARG A 504 14.18 -40.04 -4.19
CA ARG A 504 13.16 -39.57 -5.14
C ARG A 504 11.78 -40.18 -4.89
N ASN A 505 11.70 -41.47 -4.58
CA ASN A 505 10.42 -42.14 -4.33
C ASN A 505 9.73 -41.57 -3.07
N MET A 506 10.51 -41.11 -2.10
CA MET A 506 9.98 -40.43 -0.91
C MET A 506 9.41 -39.06 -1.27
N LEU A 507 10.09 -38.30 -2.14
CA LEU A 507 9.54 -37.03 -2.65
C LEU A 507 8.24 -37.23 -3.41
N VAL A 508 8.18 -38.24 -4.31
CA VAL A 508 6.96 -38.57 -5.05
C VAL A 508 5.81 -38.89 -4.08
N GLN A 509 6.04 -39.74 -3.08
CA GLN A 509 5.03 -40.09 -2.09
C GLN A 509 4.55 -38.85 -1.32
N THR A 510 5.47 -38.02 -0.81
CA THR A 510 5.11 -36.78 -0.11
C THR A 510 4.27 -35.86 -1.02
N LEU A 511 4.62 -35.71 -2.29
CA LEU A 511 3.86 -34.89 -3.23
C LEU A 511 2.47 -35.48 -3.52
N GLU A 512 2.33 -36.80 -3.61
CA GLU A 512 1.02 -37.46 -3.77
C GLU A 512 0.13 -37.23 -2.54
N ASP A 513 0.69 -37.38 -1.34
CA ASP A 513 0.00 -37.09 -0.08
C ASP A 513 -0.40 -35.61 0.00
N PHE A 514 0.46 -34.70 -0.46
CA PHE A 514 0.19 -33.27 -0.50
C PHE A 514 -0.86 -32.88 -1.54
N VAL A 515 -0.90 -33.56 -2.69
CA VAL A 515 -1.99 -33.43 -3.68
C VAL A 515 -3.32 -33.86 -3.06
N GLU A 516 -3.35 -34.95 -2.31
CA GLU A 516 -4.57 -35.41 -1.66
C GLU A 516 -5.02 -34.45 -0.55
N PHE A 517 -4.07 -33.90 0.21
CA PHE A 517 -4.34 -32.82 1.17
C PHE A 517 -5.03 -31.63 0.48
N HIS A 518 -4.50 -31.13 -0.64
CA HIS A 518 -5.10 -29.99 -1.34
C HIS A 518 -6.44 -30.31 -2.01
N LYS A 519 -6.70 -31.54 -2.47
CA LYS A 519 -8.04 -31.92 -2.94
C LYS A 519 -9.08 -31.91 -1.83
N ASN A 520 -8.70 -32.36 -0.63
CA ASN A 520 -9.59 -32.32 0.53
C ASN A 520 -9.90 -30.86 0.91
N LEU A 521 -8.88 -29.99 0.89
CA LEU A 521 -9.04 -28.56 1.10
C LEU A 521 -9.92 -27.92 0.02
N GLU A 522 -9.70 -28.23 -1.26
CA GLU A 522 -10.53 -27.78 -2.38
C GLU A 522 -11.99 -28.20 -2.20
N HIS A 523 -12.26 -29.43 -1.78
CA HIS A 523 -13.61 -29.90 -1.51
C HIS A 523 -14.26 -29.09 -0.36
N GLU A 524 -13.52 -28.78 0.71
CA GLU A 524 -14.00 -27.92 1.78
C GLU A 524 -14.26 -26.48 1.30
N LEU A 525 -13.36 -25.90 0.52
CA LEU A 525 -13.47 -24.53 -0.02
C LEU A 525 -14.52 -24.40 -1.13
N SER A 526 -14.77 -25.46 -1.90
CA SER A 526 -15.80 -25.47 -2.94
C SER A 526 -17.20 -25.24 -2.35
N SER A 527 -17.41 -25.62 -1.09
CA SER A 527 -18.65 -25.30 -0.35
C SER A 527 -18.84 -23.80 -0.13
N PHE A 528 -17.78 -23.01 -0.27
CA PHE A 528 -17.75 -21.55 -0.22
C PHE A 528 -17.60 -20.89 -1.60
N GLY A 529 -17.67 -21.67 -2.69
CA GLY A 529 -17.64 -21.15 -4.06
C GLY A 529 -16.23 -20.90 -4.63
N ALA A 530 -15.18 -21.48 -4.06
CA ALA A 530 -13.84 -21.45 -4.63
C ALA A 530 -13.73 -22.35 -5.88
N ASN A 531 -12.88 -21.95 -6.84
CA ASN A 531 -12.55 -22.73 -8.04
C ASN A 531 -11.31 -23.64 -7.79
N GLU A 532 -10.97 -24.46 -8.79
CA GLU A 532 -9.87 -25.45 -8.74
C GLU A 532 -8.54 -24.85 -8.28
N LEU A 533 -7.93 -25.46 -7.25
CA LEU A 533 -6.66 -24.99 -6.69
C LEU A 533 -5.51 -25.24 -7.66
N ALA A 534 -4.94 -24.18 -8.19
CA ALA A 534 -3.93 -24.27 -9.23
C ALA A 534 -2.62 -24.95 -8.80
N VAL A 535 -2.31 -24.94 -7.49
CA VAL A 535 -1.21 -25.71 -6.88
C VAL A 535 -1.27 -27.19 -7.25
N LEU A 536 -2.47 -27.76 -7.42
CA LEU A 536 -2.63 -29.15 -7.83
C LEU A 536 -2.01 -29.45 -9.19
N SER A 537 -2.07 -28.51 -10.13
CA SER A 537 -1.50 -28.70 -11.46
C SER A 537 0.03 -28.67 -11.44
N VAL A 538 0.63 -27.78 -10.64
CA VAL A 538 2.09 -27.70 -10.42
C VAL A 538 2.59 -28.99 -9.78
N LEU A 539 1.92 -29.45 -8.71
CA LEU A 539 2.30 -30.68 -8.00
C LEU A 539 2.19 -31.92 -8.89
N ARG A 540 1.09 -32.08 -9.66
CA ARG A 540 0.92 -33.19 -10.61
C ARG A 540 2.01 -33.18 -11.69
N ARG A 541 2.35 -32.00 -12.20
CA ARG A 541 3.44 -31.83 -13.17
C ARG A 541 4.79 -32.23 -12.56
N LEU A 542 5.08 -31.83 -11.32
CA LEU A 542 6.31 -32.21 -10.62
C LEU A 542 6.41 -33.72 -10.41
N ILE A 543 5.33 -34.37 -9.98
CA ILE A 543 5.27 -35.84 -9.86
C ILE A 543 5.61 -36.51 -11.20
N HIS A 544 5.00 -36.04 -12.29
CA HIS A 544 5.27 -36.56 -13.63
C HIS A 544 6.74 -36.36 -14.05
N LEU A 545 7.30 -35.15 -13.84
CA LEU A 545 8.70 -34.85 -14.16
C LEU A 545 9.70 -35.70 -13.37
N LEU A 546 9.41 -35.94 -12.09
CA LEU A 546 10.19 -36.87 -11.27
C LEU A 546 10.10 -38.26 -11.89
N GLN A 547 8.89 -38.78 -12.14
CA GLN A 547 8.64 -40.10 -12.70
C GLN A 547 9.40 -40.34 -14.03
N GLU A 548 9.32 -39.41 -14.98
CA GLU A 548 9.97 -39.52 -16.30
C GLU A 548 11.49 -39.64 -16.25
N LYS A 549 12.16 -39.01 -15.28
CA LYS A 549 13.63 -39.09 -15.16
C LYS A 549 14.14 -40.51 -14.88
N GLU A 550 13.30 -41.44 -14.40
CA GLU A 550 13.72 -42.84 -14.13
C GLU A 550 14.05 -43.58 -15.43
N VAL A 551 13.21 -43.34 -16.42
CA VAL A 551 13.21 -44.10 -17.68
C VAL A 551 14.44 -43.76 -18.52
N LYS A 552 15.08 -42.61 -18.24
CA LYS A 552 16.25 -42.10 -18.98
C LYS A 552 17.59 -42.39 -18.30
N SER A 553 17.61 -43.01 -17.12
CA SER A 553 18.85 -43.54 -16.53
C SER A 553 19.39 -44.63 -17.47
N PRO A 554 20.54 -44.42 -18.15
CA PRO A 554 21.08 -45.41 -19.06
C PRO A 554 21.40 -46.66 -18.26
N ASP A 555 20.74 -47.77 -18.62
CA ASP A 555 20.95 -49.07 -18.01
C ASP A 555 22.45 -49.41 -18.06
N PRO A 556 23.18 -49.36 -16.94
CA PRO A 556 24.64 -49.52 -16.93
C PRO A 556 25.05 -50.92 -17.41
N SER A 557 24.09 -51.84 -17.55
CA SER A 557 24.29 -53.16 -18.11
C SER A 557 24.38 -53.22 -19.64
N LYS A 558 23.97 -52.17 -20.38
CA LYS A 558 23.96 -52.18 -21.85
C LYS A 558 25.25 -51.68 -22.52
N ASP A 559 26.08 -50.89 -21.85
CA ASP A 559 27.32 -50.35 -22.43
C ASP A 559 28.54 -51.29 -22.33
N CYS A 560 28.43 -52.45 -21.67
CA CYS A 560 29.54 -53.41 -21.54
C CYS A 560 29.65 -54.47 -22.65
N SER A 561 28.80 -54.45 -23.69
CA SER A 561 28.70 -55.57 -24.66
C SER A 561 29.17 -55.30 -26.09
N SER A 562 29.86 -54.20 -26.39
CA SER A 562 30.33 -53.91 -27.76
C SER A 562 31.78 -53.41 -27.88
N SER A 563 32.74 -54.08 -27.23
CA SER A 563 34.17 -53.86 -27.46
C SER A 563 35.01 -55.13 -27.29
N SER A 564 34.86 -56.10 -28.21
CA SER A 564 35.82 -57.21 -28.32
C SER A 564 35.73 -58.00 -29.62
N TYR A 565 35.73 -57.35 -30.79
CA TYR A 565 36.11 -58.04 -32.04
C TYR A 565 36.75 -57.07 -33.03
N ASN A 566 38.09 -56.99 -33.02
CA ASN A 566 38.97 -56.94 -34.19
C ASN A 566 40.43 -56.75 -33.72
N SER A 567 41.12 -57.87 -33.54
CA SER A 567 42.58 -58.00 -33.62
C SER A 567 42.90 -59.23 -34.45
#